data_AF-A0A670IXG9-F1
#
_entry.id   AF-A0A670IXG9-F1
#
_cell.length_a   1.000
_cell.length_b   1.000
_cell.length_c   1.000
_cell.angle_alpha   90.00
_cell.angle_beta   90.00
_cell.angle_gamma   90.00
#
_symmetry.space_group_name_H-M   'P 1'
#
loop_
_entity.id
_entity.type
_entity.pdbx_description
1 polymer ?
#
loop_
_entity_poly.entity_id
_entity_poly.type
_entity_poly.pdbx_seq_one_letter_code
_entity_poly.pdbx_strand_id
1 'polypeptide(L)' 'RSCGGCVLNKLGGVQFEIDLPNEKVNIDSEHSVDTLLNTLKKTGNYVSYLGDK' A
#
# COMPACT_ATOMS: atom_id res chain seq x y z
N ARG A 1 -9.65 -10.37 -14.50
CA ARG A 1 -8.31 -10.15 -15.12
C ARG A 1 -7.33 -10.03 -13.95
N SER A 2 -6.55 -11.08 -13.72
CA SER A 2 -5.89 -11.37 -12.44
C SER A 2 -4.62 -10.52 -12.21
N CYS A 3 -4.58 -9.87 -11.06
CA CYS A 3 -3.46 -9.45 -10.23
C CYS A 3 -2.20 -8.88 -10.91
N GLY A 4 -2.17 -7.55 -11.07
CA GLY A 4 -0.92 -6.80 -10.92
C GLY A 4 -0.52 -6.84 -9.45
N GLY A 5 0.35 -7.78 -9.09
CA GLY A 5 0.72 -8.06 -7.71
C GLY A 5 1.44 -6.88 -7.04
N CYS A 6 0.69 -6.06 -6.31
CA CYS A 6 1.27 -5.14 -5.34
C CYS A 6 2.06 -5.96 -4.33
N VAL A 7 3.24 -5.48 -3.95
CA VAL A 7 4.12 -6.17 -2.99
C VAL A 7 3.48 -6.33 -1.60
N LEU A 8 2.43 -5.55 -1.35
CA LEU A 8 1.53 -5.66 -0.21
C LEU A 8 0.74 -6.97 -0.20
N ASN A 9 0.45 -7.56 -1.36
CA ASN A 9 -0.21 -8.87 -1.45
C ASN A 9 0.63 -9.98 -0.76
N LYS A 10 1.95 -9.76 -0.64
CA LYS A 10 2.87 -10.66 0.05
C LYS A 10 2.73 -10.64 1.58
N LEU A 11 2.15 -9.57 2.14
CA LEU A 11 1.80 -9.51 3.57
C LEU A 11 0.53 -10.32 3.88
N GLY A 12 -0.34 -10.55 2.89
CA GLY A 12 -1.64 -11.20 3.09
C GLY A 12 -2.60 -10.29 3.87
N GLY A 13 -3.91 -10.36 3.56
CA GLY A 13 -4.90 -9.55 4.30
C GLY A 13 -4.76 -8.03 4.13
N VAL A 14 -4.06 -7.56 3.10
CA VAL A 14 -3.95 -6.14 2.76
C VAL A 14 -4.97 -5.81 1.67
N GLN A 15 -5.89 -4.90 1.97
CA GLN A 15 -6.77 -4.29 0.97
C GLN A 15 -6.21 -2.93 0.59
N PHE A 16 -6.37 -2.56 -0.67
CA PHE A 16 -5.99 -1.25 -1.15
C PHE A 16 -7.03 -0.74 -2.13
N GLU A 17 -7.30 0.56 -2.05
CA GLU A 17 -8.21 1.27 -2.92
C GLU A 17 -7.42 2.37 -3.63
N ILE A 18 -7.53 2.42 -4.95
CA ILE A 18 -6.83 3.41 -5.76
C ILE A 18 -7.84 4.47 -6.15
N ASP A 19 -7.66 5.64 -5.56
CA ASP A 19 -8.42 6.84 -5.84
C ASP A 19 -7.79 7.53 -7.05
N LEU A 20 -8.07 7.02 -8.25
CA LEU A 20 -7.64 7.57 -9.53
C LEU A 20 -7.84 9.09 -9.67
N PRO A 21 -8.99 9.70 -9.30
CA PRO A 21 -9.17 11.14 -9.46
C PRO A 21 -8.29 11.96 -8.51
N ASN A 22 -7.83 11.38 -7.42
CA ASN A 22 -6.97 12.03 -6.43
C ASN A 22 -5.51 11.55 -6.48
N GLU A 23 -5.21 10.59 -7.35
CA GLU A 23 -3.93 9.87 -7.43
C GLU A 23 -3.46 9.34 -6.04
N LYS A 24 -4.42 8.92 -5.21
CA LYS A 24 -4.16 8.40 -3.87
C LYS A 24 -4.36 6.89 -3.84
N VAL A 25 -3.61 6.22 -2.97
CA VAL A 25 -3.81 4.81 -2.67
C VAL A 25 -4.11 4.69 -1.18
N ASN A 26 -5.35 4.36 -0.86
CA ASN A 26 -5.76 4.02 0.49
C ASN A 26 -5.40 2.56 0.75
N ILE A 27 -4.79 2.27 1.89
CA ILE A 27 -4.40 0.91 2.25
C ILE A 27 -5.10 0.58 3.56
N ASP A 28 -6.01 -0.38 3.50
CA ASP A 28 -6.69 -0.92 4.67
C ASP A 28 -6.05 -2.26 5.04
N SER A 29 -5.52 -2.33 6.25
CA SER A 29 -4.82 -3.50 6.72
C SER A 29 -4.71 -3.50 8.23
N GLU A 30 -4.70 -4.69 8.84
CA GLU A 30 -4.47 -4.85 10.28
C GLU A 30 -3.01 -4.52 10.66
N HIS A 31 -2.11 -4.47 9.68
CA HIS A 31 -0.70 -4.17 9.90
C HIS A 31 -0.44 -2.67 10.10
N SER A 32 0.53 -2.36 10.96
CA SER A 32 1.00 -0.98 11.15
C SER A 32 1.53 -0.36 9.86
N VAL A 33 1.36 0.96 9.76
CA VAL A 33 1.85 1.80 8.66
C VAL A 33 3.34 1.58 8.41
N ASP A 34 4.15 1.41 9.45
CA ASP A 34 5.59 1.14 9.34
C ASP A 34 5.90 -0.14 8.55
N THR A 35 5.13 -1.22 8.78
CA THR A 35 5.29 -2.50 8.09
C THR A 35 4.92 -2.38 6.61
N LEU A 36 3.84 -1.65 6.32
CA LEU A 36 3.40 -1.37 4.95
C LEU A 36 4.45 -0.53 4.21
N LEU A 37 4.91 0.57 4.82
CA LEU A 37 5.97 1.44 4.28
C LEU A 37 7.27 0.68 4.06
N ASN A 38 7.70 -0.15 5.02
CA ASN A 38 8.92 -0.94 4.91
C ASN A 38 8.84 -1.93 3.74
N THR A 39 7.67 -2.54 3.53
CA THR A 39 7.43 -3.46 2.41
C THR A 39 7.44 -2.74 1.07
N LEU A 40 6.84 -1.54 1.01
CA LEU A 40 6.84 -0.72 -0.19
C LEU A 40 8.23 -0.17 -0.54
N LYS A 41 8.99 0.25 0.47
CA LYS A 41 10.39 0.68 0.33
C LYS A 41 11.28 -0.43 -0.24
N LYS A 42 11.04 -1.69 0.12
CA LYS A 42 11.76 -2.85 -0.46
C LYS A 42 11.57 -3.01 -1.97
N THR A 43 10.47 -2.50 -2.52
CA THR A 43 10.21 -2.53 -3.97
C THR A 43 10.90 -1.39 -4.72
N GLY A 44 11.52 -0.44 -4.00
CA GLY A 44 12.18 0.71 -4.63
C GLY A 44 11.20 1.76 -5.15
N ASN A 45 9.91 1.65 -4.82
CA ASN A 45 8.93 2.69 -5.11
C ASN A 45 9.00 3.77 -4.02
N TYR A 46 8.96 5.03 -4.43
CA TYR A 46 8.89 6.15 -3.51
C TYR A 46 7.49 6.22 -2.92
N VAL A 47 7.35 5.86 -1.64
CA VAL A 47 6.06 5.89 -0.95
C VAL A 47 6.09 6.97 0.11
N SER A 48 5.23 7.96 -0.08
CA SER A 48 4.99 9.04 0.87
C SER A 48 3.68 8.73 1.59
N TYR A 49 3.75 8.58 2.91
CA TYR A 49 2.57 8.44 3.74
C TYR A 49 1.87 9.81 3.84
N LEU A 50 0.59 9.84 3.43
CA LEU A 50 -0.28 11.01 3.40
C LEU A 50 -1.45 10.84 4.39
N GLY A 51 -1.19 10.23 5.55
CA GLY A 51 -2.19 10.09 6.62
C GLY A 51 -1.92 11.03 7.80
N ASP A 52 -3.00 11.52 8.41
CA ASP A 52 -2.96 12.36 9.61
C ASP A 52 -2.59 11.49 10.83
N LYS A 53 -1.74 12.02 11.71
CA LYS A 53 -1.14 11.31 12.84
C LYS A 53 -2.07 11.23 14.04
#